data_AF-A0A1N6VHF4-F1
#
_entry.id   AF-A0A1N6VHF4-F1
#
_cell.length_a   1.000
_cell.length_b   1.000
_cell.length_c   1.000
_cell.angle_alpha   90.00
_cell.angle_beta   90.00
_cell.angle_gamma   90.00
#
_symmetry.space_group_name_H-M   'P 1'
#
loop_
_entity.id
_entity.type
_entity.pdbx_description
1 polymer ?
#
loop_
_entity_poly.entity_id
_entity_poly.type
_entity_poly.pdbx_seq_one_letter_code
_entity_poly.pdbx_strand_id
1 'polypeptide(L)' 'MSGSPPFDAERHLDAMAPVIGLTITAEQRPVVLQFLGIAERMARIVATCPLDDAEFSLAPVFRPGNGGSETA' A
#
# COMPACT_ATOMS: atom_id res chain seq x y z
N MET A 1 3.07 -25.36 6.62
CA MET A 1 3.05 -23.96 6.17
C MET A 1 2.91 -23.12 7.43
N SER A 2 3.97 -22.44 7.88
CA SER A 2 3.79 -21.45 8.95
C SER A 2 3.02 -20.29 8.35
N GLY A 3 1.71 -20.23 8.62
CA GLY A 3 0.90 -19.08 8.25
C GLY A 3 1.44 -17.86 8.98
N SER A 4 1.70 -16.78 8.26
CA SER A 4 1.96 -15.49 8.90
C SER A 4 0.83 -15.19 9.89
N PRO A 5 1.16 -14.61 11.06
CA PRO A 5 0.13 -14.21 12.00
C PRO A 5 -0.88 -13.27 11.31
N PRO A 6 -2.15 -13.29 11.73
CA PRO A 6 -3.17 -12.41 11.17
C PRO A 6 -2.75 -10.95 11.30
N PHE A 7 -3.21 -10.12 10.35
CA PHE A 7 -2.92 -8.69 10.38
C PHE A 7 -3.49 -8.05 11.65
N ASP A 8 -2.63 -7.32 12.36
CA ASP A 8 -2.97 -6.56 13.56
C ASP A 8 -2.96 -5.06 13.22
N ALA A 9 -4.16 -4.51 13.06
CA ALA A 9 -4.34 -3.12 12.66
C ALA A 9 -3.87 -2.13 13.73
N GLU A 10 -3.99 -2.47 15.02
CA GLU A 10 -3.55 -1.61 16.11
C GLU A 10 -2.03 -1.51 16.13
N ARG A 11 -1.36 -2.66 16.12
CA ARG A 11 0.10 -2.71 16.05
C ARG A 11 0.64 -2.04 14.80
N HIS A 12 -0.02 -2.23 13.66
CA HIS A 12 0.39 -1.57 12.41
C HIS A 12 0.24 -0.05 12.50
N LEU A 13 -0.89 0.44 13.02
CA LEU A 13 -1.14 1.87 13.20
C LEU A 13 -0.10 2.50 14.14
N ASP A 14 0.15 1.89 15.30
CA ASP A 14 1.10 2.41 16.29
C ASP A 14 2.54 2.43 15.78
N ALA A 15 2.91 1.46 14.92
CA ALA A 15 4.23 1.42 14.30
C ALA A 15 4.38 2.42 13.15
N MET A 16 3.37 2.52 12.28
CA MET A 16 3.50 3.27 11.02
C MET A 16 3.20 4.76 11.16
N ALA A 17 2.18 5.15 11.94
CA ALA A 17 1.81 6.55 12.11
C ALA A 17 2.99 7.49 12.44
N PRO A 18 3.88 7.17 13.40
CA PRO A 18 5.04 8.03 13.68
C PRO A 18 6.08 8.06 12.56
N VAL A 19 6.28 6.95 11.84
CA VAL A 19 7.25 6.85 10.73
C VAL A 19 6.91 7.82 9.61
N ILE A 20 5.62 8.03 9.35
CA ILE A 20 5.13 8.95 8.32
C ILE A 20 4.67 10.31 8.88
N GLY A 21 4.96 10.59 10.16
CA GLY A 21 4.65 11.86 10.80
C GLY A 21 3.15 12.15 10.96
N LEU A 22 2.31 11.11 11.01
CA LEU A 22 0.87 11.26 11.21
C LEU A 22 0.51 11.18 12.70
N THR A 23 -0.20 12.20 13.18
CA THR A 23 -0.84 12.17 14.50
C THR A 23 -2.29 11.69 14.33
N ILE A 24 -2.63 10.58 14.98
CA ILE A 24 -4.00 10.04 15.01
C ILE A 24 -4.59 10.34 16.38
N THR A 25 -5.68 11.11 16.41
CA THR A 25 -6.35 11.43 17.69
C THR A 25 -7.12 10.23 18.22
N ALA A 26 -7.46 10.25 19.51
CA ALA A 26 -8.28 9.21 20.14
C ALA A 26 -9.66 9.06 19.45
N GLU A 27 -10.23 10.17 18.98
CA GLU A 27 -11.52 10.19 18.26
C GLU A 27 -11.41 9.58 16.85
N GLN A 28 -10.28 9.78 16.18
CA GLN A 28 -10.03 9.24 14.83
C GLN A 28 -9.70 7.75 14.86
N ARG A 29 -9.01 7.29 15.92
CA ARG A 29 -8.44 5.93 16.01
C ARG A 29 -9.43 4.82 15.66
N PRO A 30 -10.67 4.77 16.17
CA PRO A 30 -11.61 3.69 15.84
C PRO A 30 -11.90 3.60 14.34
N VAL A 31 -12.05 4.74 13.67
CA VAL A 31 -12.37 4.82 12.25
C VAL A 31 -11.15 4.45 11.40
N VAL A 32 -9.96 4.90 11.79
CA VAL A 32 -8.72 4.54 11.09
C VAL A 32 -8.47 3.02 11.17
N LEU A 33 -8.69 2.41 12.33
CA LEU A 33 -8.57 0.95 12.48
C LEU A 33 -9.57 0.20 11.57
N GLN A 34 -10.81 0.70 11.46
CA GLN A 34 -11.79 0.15 10.53
C GLN A 34 -11.31 0.21 9.07
N PHE A 35 -10.75 1.34 8.63
CA PHE A 35 -10.23 1.49 7.28
C PHE A 35 -8.99 0.62 7.01
N LEU A 36 -8.08 0.49 7.97
CA LEU A 36 -6.96 -0.43 7.86
C LEU A 36 -7.43 -1.89 7.68
N GLY A 37 -8.47 -2.30 8.42
CA GLY A 37 -9.07 -3.62 8.23
C GLY A 37 -9.72 -3.82 6.85
N ILE A 38 -10.32 -2.77 6.26
CA ILE A 38 -10.85 -2.82 4.90
C ILE A 38 -9.72 -2.95 3.87
N ALA A 39 -8.66 -2.15 4.03
CA ALA A 39 -7.50 -2.16 3.15
C ALA A 39 -6.80 -3.53 3.16
N GLU A 40 -6.67 -4.17 4.33
CA GLU A 40 -6.10 -5.52 4.43
C GLU A 40 -6.88 -6.54 3.60
N ARG A 41 -8.22 -6.51 3.66
CA ARG A 41 -9.06 -7.43 2.90
C ARG A 41 -8.90 -7.22 1.40
N MET A 42 -8.81 -5.97 0.96
CA MET A 42 -8.54 -5.64 -0.44
C MET A 42 -7.15 -6.13 -0.85
N ALA A 43 -6.12 -5.88 -0.03
CA ALA A 43 -4.75 -6.30 -0.29
C ALA A 43 -4.64 -7.83 -0.39
N ARG A 44 -5.36 -8.59 0.44
CA ARG A 44 -5.43 -10.05 0.35
C ARG A 44 -6.01 -10.53 -0.97
N ILE A 45 -7.02 -9.86 -1.50
CA ILE A 45 -7.58 -10.20 -2.82
C ILE A 45 -6.52 -9.96 -3.89
N VAL A 46 -5.89 -8.79 -3.89
CA VAL A 46 -4.82 -8.45 -4.86
C VAL A 46 -3.65 -9.44 -4.79
N ALA A 47 -3.26 -9.87 -3.59
CA ALA A 47 -2.16 -10.82 -3.37
C ALA A 47 -2.45 -12.23 -3.94
N THR A 48 -3.70 -12.56 -4.26
CA THR A 48 -4.04 -13.82 -4.96
C THR A 48 -3.92 -13.74 -6.48
N CYS A 49 -3.68 -12.55 -7.04
CA CYS A 49 -3.49 -12.40 -8.47
C CYS A 49 -2.19 -13.12 -8.88
N PRO A 50 -2.23 -14.09 -9.82
CA PRO A 50 -1.01 -14.72 -10.32
C PRO A 50 -0.20 -13.69 -11.08
N LEU A 51 0.97 -13.35 -10.56
CA LEU A 51 1.96 -12.53 -11.24
C LEU A 51 3.12 -13.43 -11.67
N ASP A 52 3.61 -13.23 -12.88
CA ASP A 52 4.87 -13.85 -13.29
C ASP A 52 6.01 -13.10 -12.59
N ASP A 53 6.84 -13.83 -11.83
CA ASP A 53 8.02 -13.27 -11.17
C ASP A 53 9.04 -12.70 -12.19
N ALA A 54 8.94 -13.08 -13.47
CA ALA A 54 9.74 -12.50 -14.55
C ALA A 54 9.12 -11.21 -15.13
N GLU A 55 7.86 -10.91 -14.83
CA GLU A 55 7.10 -9.78 -15.37
C GLU A 55 6.81 -8.72 -14.29
N PHE A 56 7.82 -7.90 -13.99
CA PHE A 56 7.65 -6.70 -13.13
C PHE A 56 7.23 -5.48 -13.96
N SER A 57 6.21 -5.63 -14.81
CA SER A 57 5.68 -4.51 -15.58
C SER A 57 4.89 -3.57 -14.66
N LEU A 58 5.51 -2.46 -14.26
CA LEU A 58 4.79 -1.37 -13.60
C LEU A 58 3.68 -0.86 -14.54
N ALA A 59 2.61 -0.32 -13.97
CA ALA A 59 1.60 0.38 -14.75
C ALA A 59 2.31 1.41 -15.67
N PRO A 60 2.06 1.40 -17.00
CA PRO A 60 2.87 2.11 -17.99
C PRO A 60 2.58 3.63 -18.03
N VAL A 61 2.25 4.22 -16.89
CA VAL A 61 1.81 5.60 -16.73
C VAL A 61 2.99 6.58 -16.59
N PHE A 62 4.16 6.11 -16.15
CA PHE A 62 5.36 6.93 -16.11
C PHE A 62 6.09 6.90 -17.45
N ARG A 63 6.21 8.07 -18.10
CA ARG A 63 6.98 8.27 -19.33
C ARG A 63 8.06 9.32 -19.06
N PRO A 64 9.31 8.93 -18.79
CA PRO A 64 10.38 9.90 -18.62
C PRO A 64 10.70 10.58 -19.96
N GLY A 65 10.59 11.91 -19.99
CA GLY A 65 10.84 12.74 -21.16
C GLY A 65 9.74 12.66 -22.22
N ASN A 66 9.06 13.78 -22.47
CA ASN A 66 8.72 14.05 -23.87
C ASN A 66 10.06 14.25 -24.54
N GLY A 67 10.50 13.31 -25.39
CA GLY A 67 11.65 13.50 -26.27
C GLY A 67 11.35 14.61 -27.26
N GLY A 68 11.20 15.84 -26.77
CA GLY A 68 11.09 17.04 -27.56
C GLY A 68 12.39 17.15 -28.33
N SER A 69 12.39 16.58 -29.54
CA SER A 69 13.25 17.03 -30.60
C SER A 69 12.82 18.46 -30.89
N GLU A 70 13.43 19.40 -30.17
CA GLU A 70 13.50 20.79 -30.60
C GLU A 70 14.33 20.78 -31.89
N THR A 71 13.64 20.67 -33.02
CA THR A 71 14.23 20.93 -34.33
C THR A 71 14.47 22.43 -34.41
N ALA A 72 15.71 22.83 -34.18
CA ALA A 72 16.26 24.12 -34.60
C ALA A 72 16.24 24.27 -36.12
#